data_AF-A0A6V7JRH2-F1
#
_entry.id   AF-A0A6V7JRH2-F1
#
_cell.length_a   1.000
_cell.length_b   1.000
_cell.length_c   1.000
_cell.angle_alpha   90.00
_cell.angle_beta   90.00
_cell.angle_gamma   90.00
#
_symmetry.space_group_name_H-M   'P 1'
#
loop_
_entity.id
_entity.type
_entity.pdbx_description
1 polymer ?
#
loop_
_entity_poly.entity_id
_entity_poly.type
_entity_poly.pdbx_seq_one_letter_code
_entity_poly.pdbx_strand_id
1 'polypeptide(L)' 'TELAQQHGRSVEWHNVTTKDGYILTVFRIIPNPLICKKIKKNRVIFLQH' A
#
# COMPACT_ATOMS: atom_id res chain seq x y z
N THR A 1 -2.34 -8.89 -4.92
CA THR A 1 -2.37 -8.87 -3.43
C THR A 1 -1.95 -10.19 -2.81
N GLU A 2 -2.16 -11.33 -3.50
CA GLU A 2 -1.87 -12.69 -3.03
C GLU A 2 -0.46 -12.88 -2.44
N LEU A 3 0.60 -12.46 -3.13
CA LEU A 3 1.99 -12.60 -2.65
C LEU A 3 2.21 -11.93 -1.28
N ALA A 4 1.75 -10.69 -1.12
CA ALA A 4 1.91 -9.98 0.13
C ALA A 4 1.10 -10.61 1.27
N GLN A 5 -0.09 -11.15 0.97
CA GLN A 5 -0.91 -11.88 1.94
C GLN A 5 -0.25 -13.20 2.36
N GLN A 6 0.39 -13.92 1.45
CA GLN A 6 1.20 -15.11 1.77
C GLN A 6 2.33 -14.79 2.75
N HIS A 7 2.88 -13.57 2.69
CA HIS A 7 3.87 -13.07 3.65
C HIS A 7 3.26 -12.43 4.92
N GLY A 8 1.96 -12.64 5.17
CA GLY A 8 1.28 -12.13 6.37
C GLY A 8 1.14 -10.60 6.40
N ARG A 9 1.15 -9.94 5.24
CA ARG A 9 0.95 -8.49 5.12
C ARG A 9 -0.48 -8.17 4.67
N SER A 10 -1.10 -7.21 5.35
CA SER A 10 -2.36 -6.62 4.91
C SER A 10 -2.11 -5.62 3.79
N VAL A 11 -2.94 -5.66 2.74
CA VAL A 11 -2.77 -4.84 1.53
C VAL A 11 -4.09 -4.22 1.10
N GLU A 12 -4.06 -2.94 0.76
CA GLU A 12 -5.12 -2.18 0.10
C GLU A 12 -4.78 -1.97 -1.38
N TRP A 13 -5.81 -1.79 -2.20
CA TRP A 13 -5.65 -1.38 -3.60
C TRP A 13 -6.53 -0.15 -3.86
N HIS A 14 -6.05 0.72 -4.73
CA HIS A 14 -6.75 1.94 -5.13
C HIS A 14 -6.68 2.10 -6.64
N ASN A 15 -7.78 2.54 -7.23
CA ASN A 15 -7.81 2.97 -8.62
C ASN A 15 -7.58 4.48 -8.68
N VAL A 16 -6.56 4.91 -9.42
CA VAL A 16 -6.20 6.31 -9.62
C VAL A 16 -6.45 6.65 -11.09
N THR A 17 -7.31 7.63 -11.34
CA THR A 17 -7.55 8.14 -12.68
C THR A 17 -6.56 9.26 -13.00
N THR A 18 -5.77 9.09 -14.04
CA THR A 18 -4.83 10.12 -14.52
C THR A 18 -5.56 11.20 -15.32
N LYS A 19 -4.90 12.34 -15.54
CA LYS A 19 -5.48 13.48 -16.28
C LYS A 19 -5.88 13.09 -17.72
N ASP A 20 -5.13 12.18 -18.33
CA ASP A 20 -5.34 11.65 -19.67
C ASP A 20 -6.27 10.41 -19.71
N GLY A 21 -6.86 10.03 -18.57
CA GLY A 21 -7.96 9.07 -18.51
C GLY A 21 -7.56 7.61 -18.27
N TYR A 22 -6.30 7.31 -18.00
CA TYR A 22 -5.89 5.97 -17.59
C TYR A 22 -6.33 5.67 -16.16
N ILE A 23 -6.69 4.42 -15.90
CA ILE A 23 -7.00 3.92 -14.55
C ILE A 23 -5.82 3.07 -14.09
N LEU A 24 -5.04 3.59 -13.16
CA LEU A 24 -3.91 2.91 -12.56
C LEU A 24 -4.33 2.22 -11.28
N THR A 25 -4.09 0.91 -11.17
CA THR A 25 -4.26 0.19 -9.90
C THR A 25 -2.97 0.28 -9.09
N VAL A 26 -3.04 0.96 -7.94
CA VAL A 26 -1.93 1.14 -7.01
C VAL A 26 -2.14 0.26 -5.79
N PHE A 27 -1.10 -0.45 -5.35
CA PHE A 27 -1.13 -1.29 -4.16
C PHE A 27 -0.45 -0.60 -2.98
N ARG A 28 -1.06 -0.71 -1.80
CA ARG A 28 -0.54 -0.16 -0.55
C ARG A 28 -0.42 -1.26 0.50
N ILE A 29 0.79 -1.48 1.01
CA ILE A 29 1.00 -2.37 2.16
C ILE A 29 0.65 -1.59 3.43
N ILE A 30 -0.31 -2.11 4.18
CA ILE A 30 -0.78 -1.50 5.43
C ILE A 30 0.29 -1.72 6.52
N PRO A 31 0.48 -0.74 7.42
CA PRO A 31 1.36 -0.89 8.57
C PRO A 31 1.05 -2.17 9.36
N ASN A 32 2.10 -2.90 9.77
CA ASN A 32 1.90 -4.11 10.58
C ASN A 32 1.55 -3.70 12.03
N PRO A 33 0.34 -4.01 12.53
CA PRO A 33 -0.09 -3.63 13.88
C PRO A 33 0.81 -4.20 14.99
N LEU A 34 1.49 -5.32 14.75
CA LEU A 34 2.42 -5.93 15.71
C LEU A 34 3.69 -5.10 15.88
N ILE A 35 4.12 -4.37 14.84
CA ILE A 35 5.33 -3.55 14.82
C ILE A 35 5.00 -2.08 15.14
N CYS A 36 3.82 -1.60 14.74
CA CYS A 36 3.43 -0.19 14.78
C CYS A 36 2.85 0.30 16.12
N LYS A 37 3.32 -0.21 17.27
CA LYS A 37 2.87 0.26 18.60
C LYS A 37 3.41 1.64 19.01
N LYS A 38 4.32 2.26 18.24
CA LYS A 38 5.08 3.46 18.67
C LYS A 38 5.15 4.64 17.68
N ILE A 39 4.58 4.56 16.47
CA ILE A 39 4.80 5.60 15.46
C ILE A 39 3.58 6.51 15.36
N LYS A 40 3.72 7.77 15.80
CA LYS A 40 2.65 8.80 15.77
C LYS A 40 2.20 9.19 14.35
N LYS A 41 3.05 8.98 13.33
CA LYS A 41 2.76 9.23 11.91
C LYS A 41 3.62 8.31 11.04
N ASN A 42 2.99 7.50 10.19
CA ASN A 42 3.72 6.62 9.30
C ASN A 42 4.25 7.42 8.11
N ARG A 43 5.55 7.29 7.85
CA ARG A 43 6.19 7.87 6.68
C ARG A 43 5.71 7.11 5.45
N VAL A 44 5.22 7.82 4.45
CA VAL A 44 4.77 7.23 3.18
C VAL A 44 6.00 7.12 2.26
N ILE A 45 6.17 5.95 1.65
CA ILE A 45 7.18 5.67 0.64
C ILE A 45 6.44 5.18 -0.60
N PHE A 46 6.76 5.78 -1.75
CA PHE A 46 6.27 5.34 -3.04
C PHE A 46 7.40 4.60 -3.76
N LEU A 47 7.13 3.36 -4.17
CA LEU A 47 8.06 2.54 -4.94
C LEU A 47 7.51 2.45 -6.35
N GLN A 48 8.27 3.00 -7.29
CA GLN A 48 8.01 2.90 -8.71
C GLN A 48 9.04 1.93 -9.30
N HIS A 49 8.59 1.03 -10.18
CA HIS A 49 9.47 0.13 -10.91
C HIS A 49 10.18 0.85 -12.06
#